data_AF-A0A829HF97-F1
#
_entry.id   AF-A0A829HF97-F1
#
_cell.length_a   1.000
_cell.length_b   1.000
_cell.length_c   1.000
_cell.angle_alpha   90.00
_cell.angle_beta   90.00
_cell.angle_gamma   90.00
#
_symmetry.space_group_name_H-M   'P 1'
#
loop_
_entity.id
_entity.type
_entity.pdbx_description
1 polymer ?
#
loop_
_entity_poly.entity_id
_entity_poly.type
_entity_poly.pdbx_seq_one_letter_code
_entity_poly.pdbx_strand_id
1 'polypeptide(L)'
;MNNIDQAQEFEKLLQQLDEVQASISDPTKWRISQPGSLSHWNDIKAQVSEYRENESLYFDPYAVDDLDVYQLLEQEIYFKNFCLELTYLIRLAYDLGLVSTQIREIYLSVYQFWLAYADLLSLIQSHGQQLGVAAIELTTDYSHALLLLCCAICYGDEADIIKTIDGLLLYPSDRLIDLISYPYLEVETISESYAVDYPFRQLDGLLNTTVDASTMSLYLQQLEHDQQQGKYWEKKFFHKIALLGKWRFEALIICKLYAIELNEMKNFESFPDEFEI
;
A
#
# COMPACT_ATOMS: atom_id res chain seq x y z
N MET A 1 2.31 9.56 -18.11
CA MET A 1 2.38 10.96 -17.64
C MET A 1 1.03 11.34 -17.09
N ASN A 2 0.96 11.43 -15.77
CA ASN A 2 -0.25 11.54 -14.97
C ASN A 2 -0.65 13.00 -14.67
N ASN A 3 0.12 14.02 -15.13
CA ASN A 3 -0.16 15.46 -14.94
C ASN A 3 -0.39 15.85 -13.47
N ILE A 4 0.50 15.42 -12.59
CA ILE A 4 0.34 15.62 -11.14
C ILE A 4 0.98 16.94 -10.74
N ASP A 5 0.19 17.85 -10.16
CA ASP A 5 0.69 19.04 -9.48
C ASP A 5 1.19 18.63 -8.09
N GLN A 6 2.49 18.34 -8.00
CA GLN A 6 3.10 17.89 -6.74
C GLN A 6 2.94 18.92 -5.62
N ALA A 7 3.02 20.22 -5.92
CA ALA A 7 2.91 21.28 -4.92
C ALA A 7 1.51 21.31 -4.32
N GLN A 8 0.49 21.26 -5.18
CA GLN A 8 -0.89 21.15 -4.74
C GLN A 8 -1.15 19.88 -3.92
N GLU A 9 -0.57 18.75 -4.32
CA GLU A 9 -0.77 17.48 -3.60
C GLU A 9 -0.08 17.47 -2.23
N PHE A 10 1.09 18.12 -2.08
CA PHE A 10 1.72 18.33 -0.78
C PHE A 10 0.86 19.20 0.15
N GLU A 11 0.29 20.30 -0.36
CA GLU A 11 -0.60 21.17 0.42
C GLU A 11 -1.85 20.41 0.89
N LYS A 12 -2.47 19.68 -0.03
CA LYS A 12 -3.64 18.85 0.25
C LYS A 12 -3.35 17.80 1.31
N LEU A 13 -2.26 17.04 1.18
CA LEU A 13 -1.88 16.02 2.16
C LEU A 13 -1.63 16.65 3.54
N LEU A 14 -0.84 17.73 3.63
CA LEU A 14 -0.58 18.40 4.91
C LEU A 14 -1.87 18.90 5.58
N GLN A 15 -2.78 19.48 4.80
CA GLN A 15 -4.07 19.90 5.31
C GLN A 15 -4.86 18.72 5.89
N GLN A 16 -4.94 17.59 5.18
CA GLN A 16 -5.58 16.38 5.68
C GLN A 16 -4.93 15.88 6.98
N LEU A 17 -3.59 15.86 7.05
CA LEU A 17 -2.84 15.43 8.24
C LEU A 17 -3.04 16.38 9.44
N ASP A 18 -3.31 17.66 9.21
CA ASP A 18 -3.67 18.63 10.25
C ASP A 18 -5.12 18.46 10.71
N GLU A 19 -6.07 18.27 9.79
CA GLU A 19 -7.49 18.10 10.09
C GLU A 19 -7.76 16.89 10.99
N VAL A 20 -7.02 15.80 10.79
CA VAL A 20 -7.20 14.56 11.57
C VAL A 20 -6.42 14.55 12.89
N GLN A 21 -5.55 15.54 13.15
CA GLN A 21 -4.61 15.54 14.29
C GLN A 21 -5.33 15.40 15.64
N ALA A 22 -6.44 16.10 15.83
CA ALA A 22 -7.21 16.01 17.07
C ALA A 22 -7.83 14.63 17.27
N SER A 23 -8.22 13.94 16.18
CA SER A 23 -8.82 12.61 16.24
C SER A 23 -7.79 11.54 16.57
N ILE A 24 -6.65 11.55 15.88
CA ILE A 24 -5.57 10.58 16.12
C ILE A 24 -4.88 10.77 17.47
N SER A 25 -5.04 11.92 18.11
CA SER A 25 -4.47 12.19 19.43
C SER A 25 -5.33 11.66 20.59
N ASP A 26 -6.52 11.12 20.30
CA ASP A 26 -7.42 10.52 21.28
C ASP A 26 -7.18 9.00 21.42
N PRO A 27 -6.48 8.54 22.48
CA PRO A 27 -6.13 7.13 22.62
C PRO A 27 -7.34 6.20 22.80
N THR A 28 -8.51 6.75 23.15
CA THR A 28 -9.74 5.95 23.32
C THR A 28 -10.30 5.45 21.99
N LYS A 29 -9.85 6.05 20.87
CA LYS A 29 -10.25 5.66 19.52
C LYS A 29 -9.25 4.72 18.84
N TRP A 30 -8.07 4.52 19.42
CA TRP A 30 -7.02 3.74 18.78
C TRP A 30 -7.39 2.26 18.69
N ARG A 31 -7.13 1.66 17.53
CA ARG A 31 -7.24 0.22 17.29
C ARG A 31 -6.00 -0.55 17.75
N ILE A 32 -4.90 0.16 18.00
CA ILE A 32 -3.68 -0.35 18.62
C ILE A 32 -3.34 0.51 19.84
N SER A 33 -3.18 -0.11 21.01
CA SER A 33 -2.95 0.60 22.28
C SER A 33 -1.52 1.15 22.46
N GLN A 34 -0.63 0.94 21.49
CA GLN A 34 0.78 1.34 21.62
C GLN A 34 1.03 2.72 20.98
N PRO A 35 1.74 3.63 21.68
CA PRO A 35 1.97 5.00 21.20
C PRO A 35 2.93 5.09 20.00
N GLY A 36 3.57 3.96 19.62
CA GLY A 36 4.50 3.92 18.49
C GLY A 36 3.87 4.37 17.17
N SER A 37 2.59 4.07 16.94
CA SER A 37 1.90 4.51 15.72
C SER A 37 1.74 6.03 15.65
N LEU A 38 1.44 6.71 16.77
CA LEU A 38 1.33 8.16 16.79
C LEU A 38 2.70 8.84 16.62
N SER A 39 3.75 8.28 17.24
CA SER A 39 5.11 8.79 17.05
C SER A 39 5.50 8.71 15.58
N HIS A 40 5.32 7.54 14.97
CA HIS A 40 5.66 7.32 13.56
C HIS A 40 4.85 8.22 12.62
N TRP A 41 3.56 8.42 12.92
CA TRP A 41 2.73 9.38 12.19
C TRP A 41 3.32 10.79 12.21
N ASN A 42 3.72 11.28 13.38
CA ASN A 42 4.30 12.61 13.52
C ASN A 42 5.65 12.73 12.82
N ASP A 43 6.46 11.66 12.83
CA ASP A 43 7.74 11.61 12.11
C ASP A 43 7.50 11.74 10.60
N ILE A 44 6.56 10.99 10.03
CA ILE A 44 6.22 11.09 8.60
C ILE A 44 5.62 12.46 8.29
N LYS A 45 4.73 13.01 9.12
CA LYS A 45 4.17 14.35 8.93
C LYS A 45 5.26 15.44 8.92
N ALA A 46 6.27 15.33 9.76
CA ALA A 46 7.43 16.22 9.74
C ALA A 46 8.21 16.06 8.42
N GLN A 47 8.45 14.82 7.97
CA GLN A 47 9.08 14.56 6.67
C GLN A 47 8.28 15.17 5.52
N VAL A 48 6.94 15.06 5.49
CA VAL A 48 6.11 15.70 4.44
C VAL A 48 6.33 17.21 4.42
N SER A 49 6.47 17.83 5.59
CA SER A 49 6.73 19.28 5.71
C SER A 49 8.12 19.64 5.17
N GLU A 50 9.14 18.86 5.52
CA GLU A 50 10.52 19.04 5.02
C GLU A 50 10.62 18.82 3.50
N TYR A 51 9.94 17.79 2.99
CA TYR A 51 9.92 17.43 1.57
C TYR A 51 9.25 18.53 0.73
N ARG A 52 8.18 19.14 1.24
CA ARG A 52 7.52 20.28 0.56
C ARG A 52 8.48 21.44 0.33
N GLU A 53 9.38 21.71 1.28
CA GLU A 53 10.33 22.83 1.22
C GLU A 53 11.57 22.52 0.37
N ASN A 54 11.78 21.26 -0.02
CA ASN A 54 12.91 20.85 -0.83
C ASN A 54 12.56 20.91 -2.33
N GLU A 55 12.95 22.00 -2.97
CA GLU A 55 12.76 22.23 -4.42
C GLU A 55 13.35 21.12 -5.30
N SER A 56 14.35 20.38 -4.81
CA SER A 56 15.03 19.30 -5.55
C SER A 56 14.18 18.05 -5.76
N LEU A 57 12.98 17.99 -5.18
CA LEU A 57 12.06 16.87 -5.29
C LEU A 57 10.87 17.13 -6.23
N TYR A 58 10.77 18.37 -6.72
CA TYR A 58 9.86 18.72 -7.80
C TYR A 58 10.56 18.45 -9.13
N PHE A 59 9.83 17.88 -10.08
CA PHE A 59 10.33 17.71 -11.44
C PHE A 59 9.22 18.04 -12.41
N ASP A 60 9.60 18.66 -13.53
CA ASP A 60 8.69 18.77 -14.67
C ASP A 60 8.82 17.47 -15.47
N PRO A 61 7.77 16.61 -15.50
CA PRO A 61 7.85 15.36 -16.22
C PRO A 61 8.07 15.59 -17.73
N TYR A 62 7.77 16.80 -18.25
CA TYR A 62 7.92 17.18 -19.66
C TYR A 62 9.28 17.79 -20.02
N ALA A 63 10.16 18.05 -19.05
CA ALA A 63 11.47 18.69 -19.28
C ALA A 63 12.54 17.68 -19.74
N VAL A 64 12.30 17.03 -20.89
CA VAL A 64 13.12 15.93 -21.42
C VAL A 64 14.52 16.36 -21.90
N ASP A 65 14.74 17.63 -22.24
CA ASP A 65 15.98 18.08 -22.91
C ASP A 65 16.95 18.86 -22.01
N ASP A 66 16.55 19.23 -20.78
CA ASP A 66 17.28 20.19 -19.92
C ASP A 66 17.80 19.61 -18.58
N LEU A 67 17.54 18.34 -18.27
CA LEU A 67 17.82 17.75 -16.95
C LEU A 67 19.05 16.82 -16.96
N ASP A 68 19.93 17.00 -15.97
CA ASP A 68 21.06 16.10 -15.73
C ASP A 68 20.54 14.76 -15.20
N VAL A 69 20.78 13.69 -15.93
CA VAL A 69 20.30 12.35 -15.57
C VAL A 69 20.82 11.88 -14.22
N TYR A 70 21.99 12.36 -13.76
CA TYR A 70 22.49 12.04 -12.42
C TYR A 70 21.64 12.69 -11.33
N GLN A 71 21.13 13.90 -11.56
CA GLN A 71 20.20 14.56 -10.63
C GLN A 71 18.86 13.82 -10.57
N LEU A 72 18.37 13.33 -11.72
CA LEU A 72 17.16 12.52 -11.77
C LEU A 72 17.31 11.19 -11.02
N LEU A 73 18.47 10.53 -11.12
CA LEU A 73 18.76 9.30 -10.38
C LEU A 73 18.88 9.53 -8.87
N GLU A 74 19.46 10.66 -8.44
CA GLU A 74 19.45 11.03 -7.02
C GLU A 74 18.03 11.30 -6.53
N GLN A 75 17.24 12.05 -7.31
CA GLN A 75 15.84 12.34 -7.01
C GLN A 75 14.99 11.07 -6.93
N GLU A 76 15.23 10.11 -7.81
CA GLU A 76 14.56 8.80 -7.83
C GLU A 76 14.70 8.08 -6.49
N ILE A 77 15.91 7.99 -5.93
CA ILE A 77 16.16 7.35 -4.63
C ILE A 77 15.40 8.06 -3.51
N TYR A 78 15.48 9.40 -3.44
CA TYR A 78 14.79 10.16 -2.40
C TYR A 78 13.27 10.05 -2.53
N PHE A 79 12.74 10.17 -3.74
CA PHE A 79 11.30 10.16 -3.97
C PHE A 79 10.70 8.76 -3.75
N LYS A 80 11.44 7.70 -4.09
CA LYS A 80 11.07 6.32 -3.75
C LYS A 80 10.91 6.14 -2.24
N ASN A 81 11.93 6.53 -1.47
CA ASN A 81 11.90 6.42 0.00
C ASN A 81 10.73 7.20 0.60
N PHE A 82 10.47 8.39 0.08
CA PHE A 82 9.31 9.19 0.48
C PHE A 82 7.98 8.48 0.21
N CYS A 83 7.80 7.89 -0.97
CA CYS A 83 6.58 7.14 -1.29
C CYS A 83 6.39 5.92 -0.38
N LEU A 84 7.48 5.21 -0.03
CA LEU A 84 7.45 4.11 0.92
C LEU A 84 7.00 4.60 2.32
N GLU A 85 7.61 5.67 2.84
CA GLU A 85 7.25 6.26 4.14
C GLU A 85 5.80 6.78 4.15
N LEU A 86 5.37 7.48 3.11
CA LEU A 86 3.99 7.95 2.97
C LEU A 86 2.96 6.82 3.02
N THR A 87 3.29 5.64 2.48
CA THR A 87 2.37 4.50 2.48
C THR A 87 2.07 4.02 3.90
N TYR A 88 2.97 4.23 4.87
CA TYR A 88 2.69 3.94 6.28
C TYR A 88 1.52 4.76 6.82
N LEU A 89 1.29 5.99 6.34
CA LEU A 89 0.18 6.83 6.81
C LEU A 89 -1.16 6.12 6.67
N ILE A 90 -1.35 5.30 5.64
CA ILE A 90 -2.60 4.54 5.42
C ILE A 90 -2.82 3.54 6.56
N ARG A 91 -1.80 2.73 6.89
CA ARG A 91 -1.91 1.77 7.99
C ARG A 91 -1.97 2.47 9.35
N LEU A 92 -1.21 3.55 9.54
CA LEU A 92 -1.19 4.31 10.78
C LEU A 92 -2.52 5.04 11.03
N ALA A 93 -3.15 5.59 9.99
CA ALA A 93 -4.49 6.16 10.07
C ALA A 93 -5.49 5.12 10.63
N TYR A 94 -5.38 3.88 10.16
CA TYR A 94 -6.18 2.78 10.66
C TYR A 94 -5.85 2.43 12.11
N ASP A 95 -4.56 2.28 12.46
CA ASP A 95 -4.11 2.03 13.83
C ASP A 95 -4.67 3.09 14.82
N LEU A 96 -4.68 4.35 14.38
CA LEU A 96 -5.05 5.52 15.19
C LEU A 96 -6.55 5.82 15.18
N GLY A 97 -7.39 4.93 14.65
CA GLY A 97 -8.83 5.04 14.81
C GLY A 97 -9.53 5.93 13.79
N LEU A 98 -8.87 6.31 12.68
CA LEU A 98 -9.54 7.07 11.63
C LEU A 98 -10.61 6.22 10.93
N VAL A 99 -11.63 6.90 10.42
CA VAL A 99 -12.74 6.27 9.66
C VAL A 99 -12.37 6.12 8.19
N SER A 100 -13.04 5.22 7.47
CA SER A 100 -12.78 4.90 6.05
C SER A 100 -12.66 6.12 5.16
N THR A 101 -13.56 7.10 5.29
CA THR A 101 -13.53 8.34 4.50
C THR A 101 -12.24 9.15 4.68
N GLN A 102 -11.70 9.23 5.90
CA GLN A 102 -10.45 9.94 6.17
C GLN A 102 -9.23 9.14 5.67
N ILE A 103 -9.26 7.82 5.82
CA ILE A 103 -8.20 6.94 5.31
C ILE A 103 -8.15 7.01 3.78
N ARG A 104 -9.31 7.04 3.12
CA ARG A 104 -9.43 7.21 1.67
C ARG A 104 -8.77 8.49 1.18
N GLU A 105 -9.02 9.62 1.84
CA GLU A 105 -8.45 10.91 1.45
C GLU A 105 -6.91 10.91 1.52
N ILE A 106 -6.35 10.27 2.55
CA ILE A 106 -4.89 10.06 2.68
C ILE A 106 -4.39 9.13 1.57
N TYR A 107 -5.06 7.99 1.35
CA TYR A 107 -4.70 7.04 0.30
C TYR A 107 -4.63 7.72 -1.07
N LEU A 108 -5.62 8.55 -1.43
CA LEU A 108 -5.64 9.23 -2.73
C LEU A 108 -4.41 10.11 -2.91
N SER A 109 -3.99 10.83 -1.87
CA SER A 109 -2.76 11.63 -1.91
C SER A 109 -1.50 10.78 -2.05
N VAL A 110 -1.38 9.73 -1.23
CA VAL A 110 -0.26 8.77 -1.32
C VAL A 110 -0.18 8.15 -2.72
N TYR A 111 -1.32 7.80 -3.30
CA TYR A 111 -1.40 7.22 -4.63
C TYR A 111 -0.93 8.17 -5.73
N GLN A 112 -1.28 9.47 -5.64
CA GLN A 112 -0.75 10.48 -6.57
C GLN A 112 0.79 10.56 -6.48
N PHE A 113 1.38 10.51 -5.28
CA PHE A 113 2.84 10.52 -5.18
C PHE A 113 3.50 9.28 -5.83
N TRP A 114 2.90 8.10 -5.70
CA TRP A 114 3.37 6.91 -6.42
C TRP A 114 3.28 7.07 -7.95
N LEU A 115 2.18 7.65 -8.45
CA LEU A 115 2.01 7.92 -9.88
C LEU A 115 3.02 8.97 -10.40
N ALA A 116 3.36 9.97 -9.59
CA ALA A 116 4.41 10.94 -9.91
C ALA A 116 5.77 10.25 -9.93
N TYR A 117 6.07 9.39 -8.96
CA TYR A 117 7.31 8.62 -8.98
C TYR A 117 7.42 7.71 -10.22
N ALA A 118 6.32 7.10 -10.68
CA ALA A 118 6.30 6.35 -11.94
C ALA A 118 6.56 7.24 -13.18
N ASP A 119 6.09 8.49 -13.17
CA ASP A 119 6.43 9.47 -14.23
C ASP A 119 7.91 9.86 -14.20
N LEU A 120 8.51 10.01 -13.01
CA LEU A 120 9.96 10.25 -12.87
C LEU A 120 10.77 9.07 -13.44
N LEU A 121 10.39 7.82 -13.12
CA LEU A 121 11.02 6.65 -13.70
C LEU A 121 10.90 6.64 -15.22
N SER A 122 9.73 6.98 -15.76
CA SER A 122 9.52 7.08 -17.22
C SER A 122 10.42 8.14 -17.86
N LEU A 123 10.63 9.28 -17.20
CA LEU A 123 11.55 10.32 -17.63
C LEU A 123 13.02 9.85 -17.60
N ILE A 124 13.43 9.13 -16.56
CA ILE A 124 14.79 8.55 -16.50
C ILE A 124 14.99 7.52 -17.63
N GLN A 125 13.97 6.71 -17.90
CA GLN A 125 13.99 5.73 -19.00
C GLN A 125 14.11 6.41 -20.37
N SER A 126 13.45 7.56 -20.60
CA SER A 126 13.57 8.29 -21.87
C SER A 126 15.00 8.82 -22.13
N HIS A 127 15.81 8.97 -21.08
CA HIS A 127 17.24 9.31 -21.18
C HIS A 127 18.15 8.08 -21.42
N GLY A 128 17.57 6.89 -21.61
CA GLY A 128 18.29 5.67 -21.99
C GLY A 128 19.09 4.99 -20.87
N GLN A 129 18.84 5.36 -19.60
CA GLN A 129 19.63 4.86 -18.46
C GLN A 129 19.03 3.63 -17.77
N GLN A 130 17.74 3.32 -17.95
CA GLN A 130 17.09 2.16 -17.33
C GLN A 130 16.04 1.56 -18.27
N LEU A 131 15.89 0.23 -18.27
CA LEU A 131 14.81 -0.47 -18.98
C LEU A 131 13.98 -1.23 -17.95
N GLY A 132 12.67 -0.94 -17.89
CA GLY A 132 11.68 -1.79 -17.24
C GLY A 132 11.75 -1.86 -15.71
N VAL A 133 12.11 -0.77 -15.03
CA VAL A 133 12.05 -0.70 -13.56
C VAL A 133 10.62 -0.34 -13.14
N ALA A 134 9.99 -1.21 -12.36
CA ALA A 134 8.67 -0.95 -11.80
C ALA A 134 8.77 0.09 -10.68
N ALA A 135 7.74 0.94 -10.55
CA ALA A 135 7.67 1.88 -9.44
C ALA A 135 7.62 1.15 -8.10
N ILE A 136 7.01 -0.04 -8.04
CA ILE A 136 6.93 -0.89 -6.86
C ILE A 136 7.42 -2.30 -7.23
N GLU A 137 8.46 -2.78 -6.55
CA GLU A 137 9.02 -4.11 -6.80
C GLU A 137 8.47 -5.13 -5.81
N LEU A 138 7.80 -6.20 -6.26
CA LEU A 138 7.23 -7.21 -5.35
C LEU A 138 8.26 -7.91 -4.45
N THR A 139 9.53 -7.96 -4.86
CA THR A 139 10.59 -8.61 -4.08
C THR A 139 10.97 -7.83 -2.81
N THR A 140 10.83 -6.51 -2.83
CA THR A 140 11.23 -5.60 -1.74
C THR A 140 10.04 -4.86 -1.11
N ASP A 141 9.04 -4.52 -1.92
CA ASP A 141 7.97 -3.58 -1.57
C ASP A 141 6.59 -4.25 -1.48
N TYR A 142 6.56 -5.59 -1.34
CA TYR A 142 5.35 -6.39 -1.42
C TYR A 142 4.18 -5.86 -0.57
N SER A 143 4.45 -5.48 0.67
CA SER A 143 3.42 -4.97 1.58
C SER A 143 2.89 -3.59 1.16
N HIS A 144 3.67 -2.79 0.43
CA HIS A 144 3.23 -1.50 -0.13
C HIS A 144 2.28 -1.76 -1.30
N ALA A 145 2.65 -2.66 -2.21
CA ALA A 145 1.80 -3.11 -3.31
C ALA A 145 0.45 -3.62 -2.79
N LEU A 146 0.48 -4.54 -1.81
CA LEU A 146 -0.71 -5.16 -1.26
C LEU A 146 -1.62 -4.13 -0.55
N LEU A 147 -1.04 -3.20 0.22
CA LEU A 147 -1.83 -2.16 0.90
C LEU A 147 -2.48 -1.19 -0.09
N LEU A 148 -1.75 -0.76 -1.13
CA LEU A 148 -2.30 0.11 -2.18
C LEU A 148 -3.41 -0.60 -2.96
N LEU A 149 -3.22 -1.87 -3.33
CA LEU A 149 -4.27 -2.67 -3.98
C LEU A 149 -5.50 -2.84 -3.08
N CYS A 150 -5.29 -3.06 -1.78
CA CYS A 150 -6.39 -3.11 -0.82
C CYS A 150 -7.18 -1.80 -0.81
N CYS A 151 -6.48 -0.66 -0.81
CA CYS A 151 -7.11 0.65 -0.86
C CYS A 151 -7.83 0.89 -2.19
N ALA A 152 -7.23 0.55 -3.32
CA ALA A 152 -7.85 0.68 -4.63
C ALA A 152 -9.15 -0.13 -4.72
N ILE A 153 -9.16 -1.37 -4.21
CA ILE A 153 -10.35 -2.23 -4.17
C ILE A 153 -11.42 -1.70 -3.23
N CYS A 154 -11.04 -1.10 -2.09
CA CYS A 154 -11.99 -0.68 -1.07
C CYS A 154 -12.52 0.75 -1.28
N TYR A 155 -11.70 1.65 -1.84
CA TYR A 155 -11.94 3.10 -1.88
C TYR A 155 -11.81 3.72 -3.27
N GLY A 156 -11.03 3.08 -4.14
CA GLY A 156 -10.77 3.53 -5.50
C GLY A 156 -11.84 3.07 -6.47
N ASP A 157 -11.58 3.32 -7.75
CA ASP A 157 -12.34 2.74 -8.85
C ASP A 157 -11.51 1.66 -9.57
N GLU A 158 -12.13 1.01 -10.56
CA GLU A 158 -11.46 0.00 -11.38
C GLU A 158 -10.19 0.54 -12.07
N ALA A 159 -10.18 1.83 -12.42
CA ALA A 159 -9.02 2.45 -13.08
C ALA A 159 -7.83 2.57 -12.12
N ASP A 160 -8.05 2.84 -10.83
CA ASP A 160 -6.98 2.85 -9.82
C ASP A 160 -6.36 1.45 -9.65
N ILE A 161 -7.18 0.40 -9.68
CA ILE A 161 -6.71 -0.99 -9.58
C ILE A 161 -5.83 -1.32 -10.80
N ILE A 162 -6.34 -1.07 -12.00
CA ILE A 162 -5.62 -1.30 -13.27
C ILE A 162 -4.31 -0.51 -13.30
N LYS A 163 -4.34 0.79 -12.98
CA LYS A 163 -3.13 1.63 -12.96
C LYS A 163 -2.13 1.20 -11.90
N THR A 164 -2.57 0.63 -10.77
CA THR A 164 -1.65 0.07 -9.78
C THR A 164 -0.93 -1.16 -10.34
N ILE A 165 -1.66 -2.08 -10.98
CA ILE A 165 -1.08 -3.33 -11.50
C ILE A 165 -0.22 -3.09 -12.75
N ASP A 166 -0.75 -2.37 -13.73
CA ASP A 166 -0.05 -2.07 -14.98
C ASP A 166 0.98 -0.95 -14.78
N GLY A 167 0.57 0.18 -14.21
CA GLY A 167 1.41 1.38 -14.15
C GLY A 167 2.47 1.38 -13.05
N LEU A 168 2.14 0.92 -11.84
CA LEU A 168 3.10 0.94 -10.72
C LEU A 168 3.91 -0.35 -10.62
N LEU A 169 3.27 -1.49 -10.88
CA LEU A 169 3.89 -2.80 -10.70
C LEU A 169 4.41 -3.41 -12.03
N LEU A 170 4.06 -2.85 -13.19
CA LEU A 170 4.45 -3.33 -14.54
C LEU A 170 4.05 -4.79 -14.80
N TYR A 171 2.80 -5.18 -14.51
CA TYR A 171 2.30 -6.56 -14.61
C TYR A 171 3.20 -7.55 -13.87
N PRO A 172 3.33 -7.41 -12.55
CA PRO A 172 4.13 -8.33 -11.78
C PRO A 172 3.42 -9.70 -11.78
N SER A 173 4.17 -10.78 -11.59
CA SER A 173 3.57 -12.10 -11.46
C SER A 173 3.97 -12.74 -10.14
N ASP A 174 2.96 -12.95 -9.31
CA ASP A 174 2.99 -13.81 -8.14
C ASP A 174 1.56 -14.30 -7.88
N ARG A 175 1.41 -15.41 -7.17
CA ARG A 175 0.12 -16.08 -7.03
C ARG A 175 -0.98 -15.18 -6.48
N LEU A 176 -0.68 -14.39 -5.44
CA LEU A 176 -1.67 -13.53 -4.80
C LEU A 176 -2.01 -12.32 -5.68
N ILE A 177 -1.01 -11.66 -6.27
CA ILE A 177 -1.23 -10.51 -7.13
C ILE A 177 -1.94 -10.93 -8.42
N ASP A 178 -1.62 -12.09 -9.00
CA ASP A 178 -2.32 -12.64 -10.17
C ASP A 178 -3.81 -12.90 -9.84
N LEU A 179 -4.10 -13.46 -8.66
CA LEU A 179 -5.48 -13.66 -8.18
C LEU A 179 -6.23 -12.34 -8.00
N ILE A 180 -5.57 -11.32 -7.45
CA ILE A 180 -6.15 -9.99 -7.28
C ILE A 180 -6.41 -9.33 -8.63
N SER A 181 -5.50 -9.54 -9.59
CA SER A 181 -5.52 -8.92 -10.91
C SER A 181 -6.51 -9.57 -11.87
N TYR A 182 -6.79 -10.87 -11.69
CA TYR A 182 -7.59 -11.70 -12.60
C TYR A 182 -8.95 -11.10 -13.01
N PRO A 183 -9.73 -10.45 -12.12
CA PRO A 183 -11.02 -9.86 -12.51
C PRO A 183 -10.90 -8.60 -13.37
N TYR A 184 -9.74 -7.94 -13.35
CA TYR A 184 -9.54 -6.60 -13.93
C TYR A 184 -8.65 -6.62 -15.18
N LEU A 185 -7.84 -7.66 -15.34
CA LEU A 185 -6.85 -7.79 -16.40
C LEU A 185 -6.94 -9.18 -17.04
N GLU A 186 -6.55 -9.28 -18.31
CA GLU A 186 -6.43 -10.56 -19.02
C GLU A 186 -5.22 -11.34 -18.50
N VAL A 187 -5.36 -11.93 -17.31
CA VAL A 187 -4.35 -12.82 -16.72
C VAL A 187 -4.53 -14.22 -17.31
N GLU A 188 -3.65 -14.62 -18.23
CA GLU A 188 -3.73 -15.92 -18.92
C GLU A 188 -3.54 -17.11 -17.96
N THR A 189 -2.67 -16.95 -16.96
CA THR A 189 -2.35 -18.00 -15.97
C THR A 189 -2.01 -17.38 -14.62
N ILE A 190 -2.53 -17.98 -13.54
CA ILE A 190 -2.14 -17.63 -12.16
C ILE A 190 -0.82 -18.33 -11.83
N SER A 191 0.17 -17.59 -11.37
CA SER A 191 1.47 -18.11 -10.94
C SER A 191 1.34 -19.12 -9.79
N GLU A 192 2.20 -20.13 -9.78
CA GLU A 192 2.29 -21.09 -8.69
C GLU A 192 3.12 -20.56 -7.50
N SER A 193 3.90 -19.50 -7.72
CA SER A 193 4.88 -18.98 -6.75
C SER A 193 4.41 -17.70 -6.09
N TYR A 194 4.83 -17.48 -4.84
CA TYR A 194 4.65 -16.22 -4.13
C TYR A 194 5.98 -15.47 -4.07
N ALA A 195 5.97 -14.16 -4.27
CA ALA A 195 7.16 -13.33 -4.04
C ALA A 195 7.50 -13.27 -2.52
N VAL A 196 6.47 -13.41 -1.69
CA VAL A 196 6.57 -13.52 -0.23
C VAL A 196 5.82 -14.77 0.22
N ASP A 197 6.54 -15.83 0.57
CA ASP A 197 5.93 -17.11 0.93
C ASP A 197 5.06 -17.07 2.20
N TYR A 198 5.54 -16.44 3.26
CA TYR A 198 4.82 -16.37 4.53
C TYR A 198 4.37 -14.93 4.79
N PRO A 199 3.08 -14.69 5.12
CA PRO A 199 2.04 -15.68 5.41
C PRO A 199 1.27 -16.22 4.19
N PHE A 200 1.50 -15.69 2.99
CA PHE A 200 0.56 -15.80 1.87
C PHE A 200 0.40 -17.21 1.30
N ARG A 201 1.40 -18.10 1.38
CA ARG A 201 1.27 -19.51 0.98
C ARG A 201 0.21 -20.27 1.79
N GLN A 202 -0.16 -19.78 2.97
CA GLN A 202 -1.28 -20.37 3.73
C GLN A 202 -2.63 -20.23 2.98
N LEU A 203 -2.73 -19.30 2.02
CA LEU A 203 -3.89 -19.16 1.13
C LEU A 203 -4.05 -20.34 0.18
N ASP A 204 -3.00 -21.12 -0.10
CA ASP A 204 -3.14 -22.32 -0.96
C ASP A 204 -4.17 -23.30 -0.41
N GLY A 205 -4.31 -23.40 0.92
CA GLY A 205 -5.34 -24.24 1.54
C GLY A 205 -6.76 -23.77 1.22
N LEU A 206 -6.95 -22.46 1.09
CA LEU A 206 -8.22 -21.83 0.76
C LEU A 206 -8.50 -21.90 -0.75
N LEU A 207 -7.53 -21.49 -1.57
CA LEU A 207 -7.66 -21.34 -3.02
C LEU A 207 -7.82 -22.67 -3.76
N ASN A 208 -7.39 -23.78 -3.15
CA ASN A 208 -7.62 -25.12 -3.69
C ASN A 208 -8.96 -25.74 -3.26
N THR A 209 -9.82 -24.97 -2.58
CA THR A 209 -11.15 -25.38 -2.10
C THR A 209 -12.21 -24.32 -2.45
N THR A 210 -13.42 -24.44 -1.89
CA THR A 210 -14.43 -23.38 -1.98
C THR A 210 -14.00 -22.18 -1.13
N VAL A 211 -13.95 -20.99 -1.74
CA VAL A 211 -13.64 -19.74 -1.04
C VAL A 211 -14.94 -19.13 -0.50
N ASP A 212 -15.13 -19.21 0.82
CA ASP A 212 -16.33 -18.78 1.56
C ASP A 212 -15.99 -18.27 2.97
N ALA A 213 -17.00 -17.82 3.72
CA ALA A 213 -16.83 -17.28 5.07
C ALA A 213 -16.14 -18.26 6.05
N SER A 214 -16.45 -19.55 5.94
CA SER A 214 -15.89 -20.59 6.81
C SER A 214 -14.39 -20.81 6.54
N THR A 215 -14.01 -20.91 5.27
CA THR A 215 -12.60 -21.07 4.87
C THR A 215 -11.78 -19.82 5.16
N MET A 216 -12.34 -18.63 4.94
CA MET A 216 -11.70 -17.36 5.34
C MET A 216 -11.50 -17.27 6.86
N SER A 217 -12.48 -17.69 7.64
CA SER A 217 -12.36 -17.75 9.10
C SER A 217 -11.25 -18.68 9.56
N LEU A 218 -11.11 -19.87 8.94
CA LEU A 218 -10.01 -20.79 9.26
C LEU A 218 -8.64 -20.18 8.94
N TYR A 219 -8.53 -19.47 7.81
CA TYR A 219 -7.31 -18.76 7.44
C TYR A 219 -6.94 -17.69 8.48
N LEU A 220 -7.90 -16.85 8.88
CA LEU A 220 -7.68 -15.81 9.89
C LEU A 220 -7.35 -16.40 11.28
N GLN A 221 -8.02 -17.48 11.70
CA GLN A 221 -7.73 -18.18 12.95
C GLN A 221 -6.27 -18.65 13.01
N GLN A 222 -5.77 -19.24 11.91
CA GLN A 222 -4.38 -19.72 11.86
C GLN A 222 -3.39 -18.56 11.95
N LEU A 223 -3.68 -17.42 11.34
CA LEU A 223 -2.82 -16.25 11.37
C LEU A 223 -2.78 -15.57 12.74
N GLU A 224 -3.91 -15.48 13.43
CA GLU A 224 -3.96 -14.96 14.79
C GLU A 224 -3.22 -15.87 15.76
N HIS A 225 -3.35 -17.19 15.57
CA HIS A 225 -2.55 -18.15 16.31
C HIS A 225 -1.04 -17.94 16.07
N ASP A 226 -0.62 -17.78 14.82
CA ASP A 226 0.76 -17.49 14.45
C ASP A 226 1.26 -16.14 15.02
N GLN A 227 0.39 -15.13 15.14
CA GLN A 227 0.69 -13.85 15.80
C GLN A 227 0.89 -14.01 17.31
N GLN A 228 0.00 -14.73 17.98
CA GLN A 228 0.07 -15.00 19.42
C GLN A 228 1.32 -15.79 19.80
N GLN A 229 1.77 -16.71 18.94
CA GLN A 229 2.98 -17.51 19.15
C GLN A 229 4.28 -16.78 18.81
N GLY A 230 4.22 -15.57 18.25
CA GLY A 230 5.41 -14.82 17.88
C GLY A 230 6.01 -15.19 16.50
N LYS A 231 5.54 -16.27 15.87
CA LYS A 231 6.00 -16.74 14.56
C LYS A 231 5.84 -15.67 13.48
N TYR A 232 4.72 -14.95 13.51
CA TYR A 232 4.45 -13.86 12.58
C TYR A 232 5.47 -12.71 12.67
N TRP A 233 6.07 -12.52 13.85
CA TRP A 233 7.03 -11.44 14.14
C TRP A 233 8.49 -11.88 13.97
N GLU A 234 8.74 -13.10 13.48
CA GLU A 234 10.09 -13.57 13.22
C GLU A 234 10.81 -12.69 12.19
N LYS A 235 12.03 -12.23 12.52
CA LYS A 235 12.83 -11.32 11.69
C LYS A 235 12.97 -11.77 10.22
N LYS A 236 12.99 -13.09 10.00
CA LYS A 236 13.10 -13.71 8.67
C LYS A 236 11.96 -13.28 7.73
N PHE A 237 10.77 -13.02 8.26
CA PHE A 237 9.58 -12.68 7.47
C PHE A 237 9.13 -11.24 7.71
N PHE A 238 9.30 -10.74 8.94
CA PHE A 238 8.75 -9.47 9.38
C PHE A 238 9.07 -8.30 8.45
N HIS A 239 10.32 -8.18 7.97
CA HIS A 239 10.72 -7.06 7.12
C HIS A 239 9.94 -6.95 5.80
N LYS A 240 9.38 -8.06 5.29
CA LYS A 240 8.59 -8.07 4.05
C LYS A 240 7.14 -7.64 4.24
N ILE A 241 6.64 -7.75 5.47
CA ILE A 241 5.22 -7.54 5.83
C ILE A 241 5.04 -6.46 6.92
N ALA A 242 6.12 -5.80 7.34
CA ALA A 242 6.14 -4.89 8.49
C ALA A 242 5.15 -3.72 8.34
N LEU A 243 4.98 -3.21 7.12
CA LEU A 243 4.01 -2.16 6.82
C LEU A 243 2.58 -2.56 7.20
N LEU A 244 2.18 -3.81 6.96
CA LEU A 244 0.82 -4.31 7.24
C LEU A 244 0.56 -4.42 8.75
N GLY A 245 1.62 -4.48 9.57
CA GLY A 245 1.50 -4.66 11.01
C GLY A 245 0.77 -5.96 11.35
N LYS A 246 -0.23 -5.87 12.22
CA LYS A 246 -1.06 -7.02 12.60
C LYS A 246 -2.24 -7.27 11.63
N TRP A 247 -2.50 -6.36 10.70
CA TRP A 247 -3.71 -6.37 9.90
C TRP A 247 -3.63 -7.34 8.72
N ARG A 248 -4.79 -7.83 8.29
CA ARG A 248 -4.96 -8.80 7.20
C ARG A 248 -5.68 -8.16 6.01
N PHE A 249 -4.98 -7.24 5.36
CA PHE A 249 -5.49 -6.55 4.18
C PHE A 249 -5.75 -7.51 3.00
N GLU A 250 -4.92 -8.55 2.86
CA GLU A 250 -5.14 -9.64 1.90
C GLU A 250 -6.46 -10.37 2.14
N ALA A 251 -6.85 -10.58 3.40
CA ALA A 251 -8.10 -11.25 3.72
C ALA A 251 -9.31 -10.39 3.33
N LEU A 252 -9.23 -9.07 3.57
CA LEU A 252 -10.25 -8.13 3.13
C LEU A 252 -10.38 -8.10 1.61
N ILE A 253 -9.25 -8.05 0.89
CA ILE A 253 -9.24 -8.13 -0.57
C ILE A 253 -9.96 -9.39 -1.05
N ILE A 254 -9.57 -10.57 -0.55
CA ILE A 254 -10.19 -11.84 -0.95
C ILE A 254 -11.70 -11.83 -0.66
N CYS A 255 -12.12 -11.35 0.51
CA CYS A 255 -13.55 -11.26 0.83
C CYS A 255 -14.29 -10.36 -0.16
N LYS A 256 -13.70 -9.24 -0.59
CA LYS A 256 -14.29 -8.36 -1.61
C LYS A 256 -14.37 -9.02 -2.98
N LEU A 257 -13.28 -9.64 -3.44
CA LEU A 257 -13.22 -10.30 -4.75
C LEU A 257 -14.22 -11.46 -4.89
N TYR A 258 -14.44 -12.20 -3.80
CA TYR A 258 -15.37 -13.34 -3.76
C TYR A 258 -16.76 -12.97 -3.22
N ALA A 259 -17.03 -11.69 -2.96
CA ALA A 259 -18.29 -11.19 -2.39
C ALA A 259 -18.73 -11.93 -1.11
N ILE A 260 -17.77 -12.21 -0.22
CA ILE A 260 -18.01 -12.87 1.07
C ILE A 260 -18.56 -11.85 2.07
N GLU A 261 -19.62 -12.22 2.80
CA GLU A 261 -20.15 -11.41 3.90
C GLU A 261 -19.14 -11.28 5.05
N LEU A 262 -18.89 -10.05 5.51
CA LEU A 262 -17.81 -9.78 6.47
C LEU A 262 -18.18 -10.04 7.94
N ASN A 263 -19.45 -10.35 8.26
CA ASN A 263 -19.93 -10.45 9.64
C ASN A 263 -19.11 -11.40 10.52
N GLU A 264 -18.69 -12.54 9.96
CA GLU A 264 -17.83 -13.51 10.67
C GLU A 264 -16.41 -12.98 10.83
N MET A 265 -15.88 -12.35 9.77
CA MET A 265 -14.51 -11.84 9.68
C MET A 265 -14.25 -10.68 10.66
N LYS A 266 -15.27 -9.87 10.96
CA LYS A 266 -15.18 -8.76 11.93
C LYS A 266 -14.92 -9.22 13.38
N ASN A 267 -15.05 -10.51 13.68
CA ASN A 267 -14.74 -11.04 15.01
C ASN A 267 -13.23 -11.27 15.23
N PHE A 268 -12.42 -11.18 14.18
CA PHE A 268 -10.97 -11.35 14.24
C PHE A 268 -10.27 -10.01 14.52
N GLU A 269 -9.43 -9.97 15.56
CA GLU A 269 -8.68 -8.76 15.97
C GLU A 269 -7.71 -8.24 14.90
N SER A 270 -7.36 -9.11 13.95
CA SER A 270 -6.46 -8.84 12.85
C SER A 270 -7.17 -8.41 11.56
N PHE A 271 -8.50 -8.46 11.50
CA PHE A 271 -9.26 -8.10 10.30
C PHE A 271 -9.49 -6.57 10.22
N PRO A 272 -9.22 -5.92 9.06
CA PRO A 272 -9.39 -4.48 8.92
C PRO A 272 -10.85 -4.10 8.58
N ASP A 273 -11.74 -4.19 9.57
CA ASP A 273 -13.20 -4.08 9.40
C ASP A 273 -13.72 -2.70 8.97
N GLU A 274 -13.01 -1.62 9.32
CA GLU A 274 -13.38 -0.23 9.03
C GLU A 274 -12.80 0.30 7.71
N PHE A 275 -12.30 -0.60 6.84
CA PHE A 275 -11.88 -0.26 5.47
C PHE A 275 -13.03 -0.25 4.45
N GLU A 276 -14.27 -0.35 4.91
CA GLU A 276 -15.47 -0.38 4.05
C GLU A 276 -16.18 0.99 4.05
N ILE A 277 -16.71 1.40 2.88
CA ILE A 277 -17.66 2.51 2.72
C ILE A 277 -19.05 1.90 2.49
#